data_AF-A0A7Y5NGE2-F1
#
_entry.id   AF-A0A7Y5NGE2-F1
#
_cell.length_a   1.000
_cell.length_b   1.000
_cell.length_c   1.000
_cell.angle_alpha   90.00
_cell.angle_beta   90.00
_cell.angle_gamma   90.00
#
_symmetry.space_group_name_H-M   'P 1'
#
loop_
_entity.id
_entity.type
_entity.pdbx_description
1 polymer ?
#
loop_
_entity_poly.entity_id
_entity_poly.type
_entity_poly.pdbx_seq_one_letter_code
_entity_poly.pdbx_strand_id
1 'polypeptide(L)'
;MAIKINMLPDGLKNWYLNLITPAVNYFIAHSLNPNWFTTAGFILSVITAFVFAFGKLPLAGGLILLAGTFDIVDGRVARATNRVTKFGALYDSALDRYAEVFVF
;
A
#
# COMPACT_ATOMS: atom_id res chain seq x y z
N MET A 1 7.11 14.28 -28.02
CA MET A 1 6.58 14.99 -26.83
C MET A 1 5.53 14.08 -26.19
N ALA A 2 5.88 13.35 -25.13
CA ALA A 2 4.95 12.42 -24.49
C ALA A 2 3.93 13.21 -23.67
N ILE A 3 2.65 13.08 -23.99
CA ILE A 3 1.56 13.65 -23.21
C ILE A 3 1.54 12.92 -21.86
N LYS A 4 1.93 13.61 -20.77
CA LYS A 4 1.76 13.11 -19.41
C LYS A 4 0.27 13.13 -19.08
N ILE A 5 -0.42 12.02 -19.33
CA ILE A 5 -1.79 11.82 -18.83
C ILE A 5 -1.65 11.51 -17.35
N ASN A 6 -1.89 12.50 -16.49
CA ASN A 6 -1.96 12.28 -15.06
C ASN A 6 -3.31 11.60 -14.74
N MET A 7 -3.25 10.33 -14.32
CA MET A 7 -4.45 9.55 -13.92
C MET A 7 -5.16 10.13 -12.68
N LEU A 8 -4.46 10.92 -11.85
CA LEU A 8 -4.97 11.55 -10.63
C LEU A 8 -4.68 13.05 -10.65
N PRO A 9 -5.58 13.90 -10.08
CA PRO A 9 -5.31 15.32 -9.90
C PRO A 9 -4.04 15.54 -9.08
N ASP A 10 -3.12 16.35 -9.60
CA ASP A 10 -1.81 16.57 -8.95
C ASP A 10 -1.95 17.15 -7.54
N GLY A 11 -2.96 17.98 -7.29
CA GLY A 11 -3.26 18.52 -5.95
C GLY A 11 -3.60 17.43 -4.93
N LEU A 12 -4.49 16.50 -5.29
CA LEU A 12 -4.89 15.38 -4.41
C LEU A 12 -3.72 14.43 -4.16
N LYS A 13 -2.99 14.09 -5.23
CA LYS A 13 -1.81 13.24 -5.15
C LYS A 13 -0.76 13.84 -4.22
N ASN A 14 -0.39 15.10 -4.42
CA ASN A 14 0.65 15.75 -3.62
C ASN A 14 0.21 15.93 -2.16
N TRP A 15 -1.06 16.28 -1.91
CA TRP A 15 -1.61 16.33 -0.56
C TRP A 15 -1.45 14.99 0.16
N TYR A 16 -1.88 13.89 -0.48
CA TYR A 16 -1.79 12.57 0.10
C TYR A 16 -0.33 12.12 0.31
N LEU A 17 0.54 12.35 -0.67
CA LEU A 17 1.95 12.01 -0.53
C LEU A 17 2.60 12.81 0.61
N ASN A 18 2.30 14.10 0.76
CA ASN A 18 2.80 14.92 1.85
C ASN A 18 2.32 14.42 3.22
N LEU A 19 1.09 13.89 3.29
CA LEU A 19 0.54 13.30 4.51
C LEU A 19 1.32 12.07 4.97
N ILE A 20 1.65 11.14 4.06
CA ILE A 20 2.34 9.88 4.41
C ILE A 20 3.87 10.00 4.47
N THR A 21 4.44 11.04 3.85
CA THR A 21 5.90 11.19 3.71
C THR A 21 6.68 11.18 5.03
N PRO A 22 6.21 11.80 6.14
CA PRO A 22 6.93 11.73 7.41
C PRO A 22 7.15 10.30 7.91
N ALA A 23 6.10 9.45 7.81
CA ALA A 23 6.19 8.04 8.18
C ALA A 23 7.12 7.26 7.23
N VAL A 24 6.98 7.48 5.93
CA VAL A 24 7.86 6.87 4.91
C VAL A 24 9.33 7.23 5.16
N ASN A 25 9.64 8.49 5.44
CA ASN A 25 10.99 8.95 5.74
C ASN A 25 11.54 8.31 7.02
N TYR A 26 10.70 8.16 8.05
CA TYR A 26 11.08 7.43 9.26
C TYR A 26 11.44 5.97 8.95
N PHE A 27 10.64 5.28 8.14
CA PHE A 27 10.92 3.89 7.76
C PHE A 27 12.17 3.73 6.89
N ILE A 28 12.42 4.68 5.99
CA ILE A 28 13.64 4.75 5.19
C ILE A 28 14.86 4.96 6.09
N ALA A 29 14.79 5.89 7.05
CA ALA A 29 15.88 6.18 7.97
C ALA A 29 16.26 4.96 8.82
N HIS A 30 15.29 4.14 9.22
CA HIS A 30 15.51 2.91 9.97
C HIS A 30 15.82 1.70 9.08
N SER A 31 15.92 1.89 7.76
CA SER A 31 16.22 0.83 6.80
C SER A 31 15.32 -0.40 6.98
N LEU A 32 14.02 -0.19 7.22
CA LEU A 32 13.07 -1.30 7.38
C LEU A 32 12.93 -2.09 6.08
N ASN A 33 12.67 -3.39 6.19
CA ASN A 33 12.46 -4.24 5.03
C ASN A 33 11.08 -3.93 4.41
N PRO A 34 11.00 -3.57 3.11
CA PRO A 34 9.74 -3.28 2.43
C PRO A 34 8.67 -4.37 2.59
N ASN A 35 9.08 -5.65 2.58
CA ASN A 35 8.15 -6.78 2.66
C ASN A 35 7.31 -6.80 3.96
N TRP A 36 7.75 -6.13 5.03
CA TRP A 36 6.94 -5.98 6.24
C TRP A 36 5.65 -5.19 5.96
N PHE A 37 5.75 -4.15 5.12
CA PHE A 37 4.60 -3.31 4.78
C PHE A 37 3.64 -4.06 3.86
N THR A 38 4.14 -4.77 2.85
CA THR A 38 3.33 -5.68 2.01
C THR A 38 2.57 -6.71 2.86
N THR A 39 3.27 -7.34 3.82
CA THR A 39 2.66 -8.33 4.71
C THR A 39 1.59 -7.70 5.62
N ALA A 40 1.86 -6.52 6.16
CA ALA A 40 0.90 -5.78 6.98
C ALA A 40 -0.34 -5.36 6.17
N GLY A 41 -0.14 -4.88 4.94
CA GLY A 41 -1.22 -4.56 4.00
C GLY A 41 -2.09 -5.78 3.71
N PHE A 42 -1.50 -6.94 3.44
CA PHE A 42 -2.23 -8.19 3.25
C PHE A 42 -3.04 -8.61 4.49
N ILE A 43 -2.45 -8.54 5.70
CA ILE A 43 -3.16 -8.84 6.94
C ILE A 43 -4.36 -7.89 7.13
N LEU A 44 -4.19 -6.60 6.83
CA LEU A 44 -5.29 -5.63 6.87
C LEU A 44 -6.38 -5.96 5.85
N SER A 45 -6.04 -6.43 4.65
CA SER A 45 -7.02 -6.89 3.66
C SER A 45 -7.80 -8.11 4.16
N VAL A 46 -7.14 -9.07 4.80
CA VAL A 46 -7.82 -10.21 5.44
C VAL A 46 -8.76 -9.75 6.56
N ILE A 47 -8.33 -8.84 7.43
CA ILE A 47 -9.19 -8.24 8.47
C ILE A 47 -10.37 -7.51 7.83
N THR A 48 -10.12 -6.77 6.74
CA THR A 48 -11.15 -6.05 5.98
C THR A 48 -12.21 -7.02 5.48
N ALA A 49 -11.82 -8.16 4.90
CA ALA A 49 -12.74 -9.20 4.44
C ALA A 49 -13.69 -9.67 5.56
N PHE A 50 -13.14 -9.96 6.75
CA PHE A 50 -13.97 -10.32 7.91
C PHE A 50 -14.94 -9.20 8.30
N VAL A 51 -14.46 -7.96 8.41
CA VAL A 51 -15.30 -6.80 8.78
C VAL A 51 -16.40 -6.55 7.74
N PHE A 52 -16.06 -6.71 6.46
CA PHE A 52 -16.99 -6.60 5.34
C PHE A 52 -18.08 -7.69 5.43
N ALA A 53 -17.71 -8.94 5.72
CA ALA A 53 -18.65 -10.04 5.89
C ALA A 53 -19.66 -9.83 7.04
N PHE A 54 -19.30 -9.05 8.09
CA PHE A 54 -20.22 -8.65 9.16
C PHE A 54 -21.09 -7.42 8.81
N GLY A 55 -21.06 -6.93 7.56
CA GLY A 55 -21.87 -5.81 7.09
C GLY A 55 -21.41 -4.43 7.56
N LYS A 56 -20.21 -4.32 8.16
CA LYS A 56 -19.68 -3.04 8.68
C LYS A 56 -18.96 -2.25 7.58
N LEU A 57 -19.72 -1.85 6.55
CA LEU A 57 -19.18 -1.24 5.33
C LEU A 57 -18.30 0.01 5.57
N PRO A 58 -18.65 0.98 6.45
CA PRO A 58 -17.79 2.15 6.66
C PRO A 58 -16.42 1.79 7.24
N LEU A 59 -16.38 0.82 8.16
CA LEU A 59 -15.13 0.36 8.76
C LEU A 59 -14.31 -0.44 7.75
N ALA A 60 -14.94 -1.34 6.99
CA ALA A 60 -14.27 -2.08 5.92
C ALA A 60 -13.67 -1.13 4.86
N GLY A 61 -14.42 -0.09 4.46
CA GLY A 61 -13.92 0.95 3.56
C GLY A 61 -12.73 1.72 4.12
N GLY A 62 -12.71 2.00 5.43
CA GLY A 62 -11.54 2.60 6.08
C GLY A 62 -10.33 1.67 6.08
N LEU A 63 -10.55 0.39 6.38
CA LEU A 63 -9.48 -0.62 6.46
C LEU A 63 -8.88 -0.94 5.09
N ILE A 64 -9.68 -1.01 4.01
CA ILE A 64 -9.15 -1.26 2.66
C ILE A 64 -8.30 -0.09 2.15
N LEU A 65 -8.71 1.16 2.46
CA LEU A 65 -7.91 2.34 2.13
C LEU A 65 -6.60 2.36 2.91
N LEU A 66 -6.63 1.93 4.18
CA LEU A 66 -5.42 1.76 4.97
C LEU A 66 -4.53 0.66 4.39
N ALA A 67 -5.06 -0.49 4.00
CA ALA A 67 -4.31 -1.56 3.36
C ALA A 67 -3.61 -1.07 2.07
N GLY A 68 -4.33 -0.37 1.18
CA GLY A 68 -3.73 0.23 -0.01
C GLY A 68 -2.70 1.34 0.29
N THR A 69 -2.76 1.95 1.47
CA THR A 69 -1.69 2.86 1.93
C THR A 69 -0.38 2.11 2.19
N PHE A 70 -0.44 0.89 2.74
CA PHE A 70 0.75 0.09 3.00
C PHE A 70 1.47 -0.36 1.73
N ASP A 71 0.74 -0.70 0.66
CA ASP A 71 1.29 -0.96 -0.68
C ASP A 71 2.07 0.26 -1.22
N ILE A 72 1.46 1.45 -1.16
CA ILE A 72 2.15 2.70 -1.55
C ILE A 72 3.41 2.94 -0.70
N VAL A 73 3.37 2.65 0.60
CA VAL A 73 4.52 2.81 1.50
C VAL A 73 5.63 1.83 1.14
N ASP A 74 5.30 0.55 0.91
CA ASP A 74 6.30 -0.48 0.64
C ASP A 74 7.12 -0.16 -0.62
N GLY A 75 6.45 0.29 -1.68
CA GLY A 75 7.11 0.56 -2.95
C GLY A 75 7.98 1.80 -2.84
N ARG A 76 7.57 2.79 -2.04
CA ARG A 76 8.38 3.99 -1.77
C ARG A 76 9.60 3.65 -0.92
N VAL A 77 9.46 2.84 0.13
CA VAL A 77 10.58 2.39 0.97
C VAL A 77 11.55 1.54 0.15
N ALA A 78 11.06 0.61 -0.67
CA ALA A 78 11.89 -0.24 -1.53
C ALA A 78 12.73 0.58 -2.51
N ARG A 79 12.12 1.57 -3.19
CA ARG A 79 12.81 2.45 -4.13
C ARG A 79 13.83 3.36 -3.43
N ALA A 80 13.46 3.96 -2.30
CA ALA A 80 14.35 4.87 -1.59
C ALA A 80 15.52 4.17 -0.89
N THR A 81 15.36 2.90 -0.48
CA THR A 81 16.41 2.10 0.18
C THR A 81 17.21 1.22 -0.78
N ASN A 82 17.00 1.34 -2.10
CA ASN A 82 17.61 0.47 -3.12
C ASN A 82 17.38 -1.04 -2.88
N ARG A 83 16.20 -1.41 -2.34
CA ARG A 83 15.80 -2.80 -2.07
C ARG A 83 14.73 -3.33 -3.04
N VAL A 84 14.69 -2.78 -4.25
CA VAL A 84 13.84 -3.31 -5.31
C VAL A 84 14.43 -4.63 -5.80
N THR A 85 13.74 -5.74 -5.55
CA THR A 85 14.19 -7.10 -5.93
C THR A 85 13.11 -7.83 -6.72
N LYS A 86 13.52 -8.83 -7.52
CA LYS A 86 12.58 -9.69 -8.25
C LYS A 86 11.65 -10.46 -7.30
N PHE A 87 12.19 -10.91 -6.17
CA PHE A 87 11.39 -11.57 -5.13
C PHE A 87 10.38 -10.63 -4.52
N GLY A 88 10.77 -9.41 -4.13
CA GLY A 88 9.85 -8.42 -3.58
C GLY A 88 8.70 -8.09 -4.54
N ALA A 89 9.00 -7.90 -5.82
CA ALA A 89 7.96 -7.68 -6.84
C ALA A 89 7.00 -8.88 -6.99
N LEU A 90 7.53 -10.11 -6.95
CA LEU A 90 6.68 -11.31 -6.97
C LEU A 90 5.82 -11.41 -5.70
N TYR A 91 6.41 -11.11 -4.53
CA TYR A 91 5.76 -11.17 -3.23
C TYR A 91 4.59 -10.19 -3.14
N ASP A 92 4.84 -8.94 -3.54
CA ASP A 92 3.86 -7.85 -3.63
C ASP A 92 2.68 -8.22 -4.55
N SER A 93 2.97 -8.52 -5.82
CA SER A 93 1.94 -8.91 -6.78
C SER A 93 1.16 -10.18 -6.39
N ALA A 94 1.80 -11.14 -5.73
CA ALA A 94 1.12 -12.34 -5.25
C ALA A 94 0.16 -12.03 -4.09
N LEU A 95 0.63 -11.27 -3.09
CA LEU A 95 -0.19 -10.91 -1.94
C LEU A 95 -1.34 -9.98 -2.30
N ASP A 96 -1.16 -9.06 -3.27
CA ASP A 96 -2.25 -8.26 -3.81
C ASP A 96 -3.36 -9.13 -4.41
N ARG A 97 -2.98 -10.17 -5.16
CA ARG A 97 -3.95 -11.11 -5.72
C ARG A 97 -4.69 -11.88 -4.64
N TYR A 98 -3.98 -12.35 -3.60
CA TYR A 98 -4.63 -13.01 -2.48
C TYR A 98 -5.54 -12.04 -1.71
N ALA A 99 -5.12 -10.80 -1.48
CA ALA A 99 -5.92 -9.77 -0.81
C ALA A 99 -7.24 -9.53 -1.56
N GLU A 100 -7.20 -9.43 -2.89
CA GLU A 100 -8.40 -9.33 -3.73
C GLU A 100 -9.34 -10.51 -3.52
N VAL A 101 -8.81 -11.75 -3.52
CA VAL A 101 -9.59 -12.99 -3.29
C VAL A 101 -10.19 -13.05 -1.90
N PHE A 102 -9.54 -12.49 -0.87
CA PHE A 102 -10.13 -12.47 0.46
C PHE A 102 -11.28 -11.46 0.55
N VAL A 103 -11.14 -10.30 -0.09
CA VAL A 103 -12.10 -9.20 0.05
C VAL A 103 -13.35 -9.38 -0.82
N PHE A 104 -13.25 -10.04 -1.98
CA PHE A 104 -14.32 -10.22 -2.96
C PHE A 104 -14.73 -11.68 -3.15
#